data_AF-A0A1X9T3H0-F1
#
_entry.id   AF-A0A1X9T3H0-F1
#
_cell.length_a   1.000
_cell.length_b   1.000
_cell.length_c   1.000
_cell.angle_alpha   90.00
_cell.angle_beta   90.00
_cell.angle_gamma   90.00
#
_symmetry.space_group_name_H-M   'P 1'
#
loop_
_entity.id
_entity.type
_entity.pdbx_description
1 polymer ?
#
loop_
_entity_poly.entity_id
_entity_poly.type
_entity_poly.pdbx_seq_one_letter_code
_entity_poly.pdbx_strand_id
1 'polypeptide(L)'
;MNISSLSSNIFQIEINQKLPKIEVNFAQTEQIKQDENVDRFGRKIEYINHYSSFYGDINTVQKYHTKTHTKEAALDEFIARQTIGILSGSFPNSTFGVSDIKGISEAKEHTATIEDYEYPTFDSGYFMDINYYQYGKIPQEYYLNSYANSNLIDTKFGKAELFLDLADNNDKLGVGTFSSNSQLFRFDSDGNGFVDKNDDYFDKLKIRAYDKDGNEIIKKLSEVVDSIDLKDFIDSKSNAIKKLEARKDNYGTIEGYENALESLKDYNPYSIFKPEVRYESLSQNDLNELSKLADKDGWIDVASLQGIDLAYAKQGVDGNYRLEELSGRYPVNTTNFGAKNVYDPTTKKVSWRDNDKNSYQNQQYTRFINLYNDYMSELKNRDNYMKDLDDEAKLKYQDVKSSVMLSIEREFTSATGLKFSLENLQKVKDSFEQDRANTANMLKDTDILTAIRINKNGTFTLKFNSGREINVNELYKDSGKAFDIELNLNAKFMNEIELNQNLDLVVSLAKVKDEITGDIQTKPLKELGVEIIKKLSNNKFILQTNDNRSIIIDQLYTKLNDKEKDQNSNKNQIDDKEKFYPKPLKIWA
;
A
#
# COMPACT_ATOMS: atom_id res chain seq x y z
N MET A 1 -35.70 53.05 -13.06
CA MET A 1 -36.06 53.97 -11.96
C MET A 1 -36.59 53.11 -10.83
N ASN A 2 -36.14 53.40 -9.60
CA ASN A 2 -36.35 52.65 -8.37
C ASN A 2 -37.83 52.53 -7.94
N ILE A 3 -38.17 51.35 -7.39
CA ILE A 3 -38.70 51.09 -6.03
C ILE A 3 -39.62 52.17 -5.42
N SER A 4 -40.87 51.79 -5.07
CA SER A 4 -41.51 52.19 -3.80
C SER A 4 -42.83 51.45 -3.53
N SER A 5 -43.03 51.11 -2.25
CA SER A 5 -44.24 50.61 -1.57
C SER A 5 -44.53 49.11 -1.77
N LEU A 6 -44.60 48.29 -0.72
CA LEU A 6 -45.56 48.42 0.37
C LEU A 6 -45.02 47.99 1.75
N SER A 7 -45.33 48.89 2.68
CA SER A 7 -45.49 48.83 4.14
C SER A 7 -45.55 47.46 4.85
N SER A 8 -44.60 47.30 5.76
CA SER A 8 -44.74 47.01 7.20
C SER A 8 -46.06 46.40 7.72
N ASN A 9 -45.97 45.17 8.22
CA ASN A 9 -46.60 44.78 9.48
C ASN A 9 -45.52 44.20 10.39
N ILE A 10 -45.26 44.94 11.47
CA ILE A 10 -44.33 44.61 12.54
C ILE A 10 -45.11 43.74 13.53
N PHE A 11 -44.67 42.49 13.72
CA PHE A 11 -44.91 41.78 14.98
C PHE A 11 -43.66 41.97 15.85
N GLN A 12 -43.79 42.74 16.92
CA GLN A 12 -42.81 42.81 17.98
C GLN A 12 -42.81 41.47 18.73
N ILE A 13 -41.68 40.76 18.70
CA ILE A 13 -41.37 39.78 19.73
C ILE A 13 -40.35 40.46 20.65
N GLU A 14 -40.75 40.67 21.91
CA GLU A 14 -39.85 41.09 22.98
C GLU A 14 -38.78 40.01 23.19
N ILE A 15 -37.54 40.31 22.79
CA ILE A 15 -36.39 39.45 23.11
C ILE A 15 -35.91 39.81 24.52
N ASN A 16 -36.67 39.41 25.53
CA ASN A 16 -36.22 39.41 26.92
C ASN A 16 -35.68 38.03 27.30
N GLN A 17 -34.65 37.58 26.58
CA GLN A 17 -33.73 36.57 27.07
C GLN A 17 -32.33 36.93 26.59
N LYS A 18 -31.41 37.15 27.53
CA LYS A 18 -29.97 37.13 27.24
C LYS A 18 -29.69 35.80 26.52
N LEU A 19 -29.28 35.87 25.27
CA LEU A 19 -28.68 34.73 24.59
C LEU A 19 -27.56 34.18 25.50
N PRO A 20 -27.58 32.91 25.89
CA PRO A 20 -26.47 32.35 26.64
C PRO A 20 -25.23 32.45 25.75
N LYS A 21 -24.15 33.02 26.30
CA LYS A 21 -22.83 32.88 25.70
C LYS A 21 -22.60 31.38 25.48
N ILE A 22 -22.50 30.97 24.22
CA ILE A 22 -21.92 29.69 23.87
C ILE A 22 -20.42 29.85 24.09
N GLU A 23 -19.98 29.59 25.32
CA GLU A 23 -18.57 29.26 25.57
C GLU A 23 -18.33 27.89 24.95
N VAL A 24 -17.53 27.87 23.90
CA VAL A 24 -17.04 26.63 23.31
C VAL A 24 -15.96 26.09 24.25
N ASN A 25 -16.39 25.34 25.27
CA ASN A 25 -15.50 24.60 26.15
C ASN A 25 -14.93 23.40 25.38
N PHE A 26 -13.76 23.56 24.77
CA PHE A 26 -12.94 22.42 24.38
C PHE A 26 -12.16 21.92 25.61
N ALA A 27 -12.36 20.64 25.92
CA ALA A 27 -11.59 19.81 26.85
C ALA A 27 -11.70 20.16 28.36
N GLN A 28 -12.77 19.64 28.99
CA GLN A 28 -12.55 18.87 30.21
C GLN A 28 -12.61 17.40 29.82
N THR A 29 -11.47 16.71 29.93
CA THR A 29 -11.41 15.26 29.98
C THR A 29 -12.22 14.80 31.18
N GLU A 30 -13.50 14.51 30.98
CA GLU A 30 -14.22 13.65 31.91
C GLU A 30 -13.44 12.34 31.97
N GLN A 31 -12.85 12.07 33.14
CA GLN A 31 -12.45 10.73 33.50
C GLN A 31 -13.70 9.87 33.43
N ILE A 32 -13.89 9.19 32.29
CA ILE A 32 -14.86 8.13 32.12
C ILE A 32 -14.60 7.16 33.27
N LYS A 33 -15.58 7.03 34.17
CA LYS A 33 -15.58 5.93 35.15
C LYS A 33 -15.45 4.65 34.35
N GLN A 34 -14.50 3.82 34.76
CA GLN A 34 -14.16 2.54 34.14
C GLN A 34 -15.32 1.56 34.33
N ASP A 35 -16.42 1.79 33.62
CA ASP A 35 -17.52 0.84 33.48
C ASP A 35 -17.00 -0.38 32.73
N GLU A 36 -17.49 -1.56 33.08
CA GLU A 36 -17.01 -2.85 32.57
C GLU A 36 -16.88 -2.82 31.04
N ASN A 37 -15.65 -2.90 30.52
CA ASN A 37 -15.43 -2.95 29.08
C ASN A 37 -16.15 -4.18 28.55
N VAL A 38 -17.22 -3.97 27.80
CA VAL A 38 -17.92 -5.01 27.07
C VAL A 38 -17.80 -4.68 25.59
N ASP A 39 -17.55 -5.69 24.77
CA ASP A 39 -17.53 -5.50 23.33
C ASP A 39 -18.94 -5.21 22.79
N ARG A 40 -19.03 -4.97 21.48
CA ARG A 40 -20.29 -4.69 20.79
C ARG A 40 -21.35 -5.80 20.86
N PHE A 41 -20.99 -6.99 21.35
CA PHE A 41 -21.90 -8.10 21.60
C PHE A 41 -22.23 -8.27 23.10
N GLY A 42 -21.80 -7.33 23.95
CA GLY A 42 -22.00 -7.37 25.39
C GLY A 42 -21.06 -8.34 26.11
N ARG A 43 -19.97 -8.80 25.48
CA ARG A 43 -19.00 -9.71 26.11
C ARG A 43 -17.94 -8.92 26.87
N LYS A 44 -17.68 -9.27 28.13
CA LYS A 44 -16.65 -8.63 28.95
C LYS A 44 -15.26 -8.76 28.30
N ILE A 45 -14.62 -7.64 28.05
CA ILE A 45 -13.26 -7.50 27.53
C ILE A 45 -12.32 -7.50 28.74
N GLU A 46 -11.55 -8.57 28.91
CA GLU A 46 -10.46 -8.61 29.89
C GLU A 46 -9.30 -7.73 29.39
N TYR A 47 -8.79 -6.86 30.25
CA TYR A 47 -7.59 -6.07 29.95
C TYR A 47 -6.38 -7.00 29.87
N ILE A 48 -5.90 -7.24 28.65
CA ILE A 48 -4.64 -7.94 28.39
C ILE A 48 -3.49 -6.98 28.73
N ASN A 49 -2.51 -7.46 29.50
CA ASN A 49 -1.34 -6.68 29.90
C ASN A 49 -0.52 -6.24 28.67
N HIS A 50 -0.22 -4.95 28.57
CA HIS A 50 0.37 -4.27 27.40
C HIS A 50 1.78 -4.75 27.01
N TYR A 51 2.48 -5.47 27.90
CA TYR A 51 3.81 -6.05 27.60
C TYR A 51 3.72 -7.46 27.01
N SER A 52 2.59 -8.16 27.20
CA SER A 52 2.34 -9.49 26.61
C SER A 52 1.71 -9.45 25.22
N SER A 53 1.30 -8.26 24.76
CA SER A 53 0.69 -8.07 23.44
C SER A 53 1.68 -8.10 22.28
N PHE A 54 2.98 -7.98 22.54
CA PHE A 54 3.97 -7.80 21.48
C PHE A 54 4.64 -9.09 21.01
N TYR A 55 4.48 -10.22 21.72
CA TYR A 55 5.20 -11.47 21.41
C TYR A 55 4.34 -12.69 21.77
N GLY A 56 4.07 -13.58 20.81
CA GLY A 56 3.33 -14.81 21.09
C GLY A 56 3.55 -15.94 20.07
N ASP A 57 4.22 -17.00 20.51
CA ASP A 57 4.07 -18.34 19.92
C ASP A 57 2.63 -18.83 20.15
N ILE A 58 2.01 -19.46 19.14
CA ILE A 58 0.68 -20.06 19.24
C ILE A 58 0.53 -21.04 20.44
N ASN A 59 1.62 -21.71 20.83
CA ASN A 59 1.66 -22.58 22.01
C ASN A 59 1.59 -21.81 23.33
N THR A 60 2.01 -20.53 23.33
CA THR A 60 1.91 -19.62 24.48
C THR A 60 0.50 -19.06 24.61
N VAL A 61 -0.12 -18.69 23.47
CA VAL A 61 -1.56 -18.32 23.41
C VAL A 61 -2.42 -19.43 24.02
N GLN A 62 -2.07 -20.70 23.78
CA GLN A 62 -2.77 -21.84 24.37
C GLN A 62 -2.76 -21.87 25.92
N LYS A 63 -1.79 -21.23 26.59
CA LYS A 63 -1.52 -21.40 28.03
C LYS A 63 -1.80 -20.17 28.90
N TYR A 64 -2.30 -19.07 28.34
CA TYR A 64 -2.41 -17.79 29.04
C TYR A 64 -3.47 -17.80 30.19
N HIS A 65 -3.16 -17.12 31.30
CA HIS A 65 -4.04 -16.86 32.47
C HIS A 65 -4.87 -18.03 33.04
N THR A 66 -4.22 -19.12 33.46
CA THR A 66 -4.88 -20.28 34.14
C THR A 66 -5.92 -21.05 33.32
N LYS A 67 -6.10 -20.67 32.04
CA LYS A 67 -7.07 -21.27 31.12
C LYS A 67 -6.32 -21.87 29.95
N THR A 68 -6.42 -23.18 29.80
CA THR A 68 -5.93 -23.86 28.58
C THR A 68 -6.95 -23.62 27.48
N HIS A 69 -6.53 -22.97 26.39
CA HIS A 69 -7.36 -22.80 25.20
C HIS A 69 -7.32 -24.07 24.35
N THR A 70 -8.41 -24.35 23.62
CA THR A 70 -8.38 -25.36 22.55
C THR A 70 -7.51 -24.85 21.39
N LYS A 71 -7.10 -25.75 20.49
CA LYS A 71 -6.29 -25.33 19.32
C LYS A 71 -7.03 -24.32 18.44
N GLU A 72 -8.34 -24.52 18.27
CA GLU A 72 -9.26 -23.67 17.51
C GLU A 72 -9.41 -22.30 18.18
N ALA A 73 -9.55 -22.25 19.50
CA ALA A 73 -9.64 -20.98 20.24
C ALA A 73 -8.36 -20.16 20.10
N ALA A 74 -7.19 -20.81 20.13
CA ALA A 74 -5.91 -20.15 19.87
C ALA A 74 -5.81 -19.64 18.42
N LEU A 75 -6.33 -20.38 17.44
CA LEU A 75 -6.36 -19.97 16.03
C LEU A 75 -7.34 -18.81 15.77
N ASP A 76 -8.50 -18.79 16.43
CA ASP A 76 -9.43 -17.66 16.36
C ASP A 76 -8.79 -16.37 16.92
N GLU A 77 -8.03 -16.47 18.02
CA GLU A 77 -7.26 -15.33 18.54
C GLU A 77 -6.16 -14.89 17.56
N PHE A 78 -5.50 -15.85 16.92
CA PHE A 78 -4.45 -15.57 15.94
C PHE A 78 -5.01 -14.85 14.70
N ILE A 79 -6.17 -15.27 14.20
CA ILE A 79 -6.89 -14.54 13.14
C ILE A 79 -7.28 -13.15 13.62
N ALA A 80 -7.78 -13.00 14.85
CA ALA A 80 -8.14 -11.68 15.37
C ALA A 80 -6.93 -10.72 15.36
N ARG A 81 -5.76 -11.19 15.80
CA ARG A 81 -4.51 -10.43 15.79
C ARG A 81 -4.05 -10.10 14.37
N GLN A 82 -4.19 -11.02 13.41
CA GLN A 82 -3.90 -10.74 11.99
C GLN A 82 -4.82 -9.67 11.42
N THR A 83 -6.13 -9.77 11.66
CA THR A 83 -7.12 -8.78 11.21
C THR A 83 -6.78 -7.38 11.76
N ILE A 84 -6.47 -7.28 13.05
CA ILE A 84 -5.99 -6.03 13.66
C ILE A 84 -4.70 -5.57 12.99
N GLY A 85 -3.77 -6.48 12.70
CA GLY A 85 -2.49 -6.15 12.07
C GLY A 85 -2.64 -5.57 10.67
N ILE A 86 -3.48 -6.18 9.83
CA ILE A 86 -3.83 -5.69 8.48
C ILE A 86 -4.48 -4.30 8.59
N LEU A 87 -5.47 -4.14 9.49
CA LEU A 87 -6.22 -2.90 9.61
C LEU A 87 -5.46 -1.77 10.30
N SER A 88 -4.57 -2.05 11.24
CA SER A 88 -3.73 -1.04 11.91
C SER A 88 -2.46 -0.73 11.13
N GLY A 89 -2.10 -1.61 10.20
CA GLY A 89 -0.85 -1.56 9.48
C GLY A 89 0.33 -1.90 10.35
N SER A 90 0.17 -2.67 11.43
CA SER A 90 1.27 -3.12 12.29
C SER A 90 0.94 -4.47 12.90
N PHE A 91 1.76 -5.49 12.65
CA PHE A 91 1.52 -6.82 13.19
C PHE A 91 2.16 -6.98 14.58
N PRO A 92 1.41 -7.47 15.58
CA PRO A 92 2.00 -8.04 16.78
C PRO A 92 2.88 -9.25 16.41
N ASN A 93 4.02 -9.47 17.06
CA ASN A 93 4.88 -10.61 16.73
C ASN A 93 4.17 -11.93 17.03
N SER A 94 4.13 -12.79 16.03
CA SER A 94 3.52 -14.11 16.12
C SER A 94 4.24 -15.12 15.22
N THR A 95 4.33 -16.37 15.70
CA THR A 95 5.00 -17.50 15.04
C THR A 95 4.24 -18.79 15.33
N PHE A 96 4.29 -19.75 14.40
CA PHE A 96 3.86 -21.13 14.64
C PHE A 96 4.95 -22.01 15.26
N GLY A 97 6.20 -21.54 15.26
CA GLY A 97 7.35 -22.23 15.84
C GLY A 97 7.36 -22.16 17.36
N VAL A 98 7.90 -23.21 17.98
CA VAL A 98 8.19 -23.23 19.41
C VAL A 98 9.34 -22.28 19.67
N SER A 99 9.09 -21.14 20.30
CA SER A 99 10.17 -20.50 21.05
C SER A 99 10.37 -21.35 22.28
N ASP A 100 11.57 -21.94 22.44
CA ASP A 100 11.89 -22.70 23.64
C ASP A 100 11.82 -21.74 24.84
N ILE A 101 10.67 -21.70 25.51
CA ILE A 101 10.50 -21.09 26.83
C ILE A 101 11.15 -22.03 27.87
N LYS A 102 12.44 -22.35 27.70
CA LYS A 102 13.26 -22.84 28.81
C LYS A 102 13.75 -21.70 29.71
N GLY A 103 13.72 -20.45 29.23
CA GLY A 103 14.20 -19.31 30.00
C GLY A 103 13.26 -18.80 31.12
N ILE A 104 11.94 -18.99 31.02
CA ILE A 104 11.01 -18.41 32.01
C ILE A 104 10.91 -19.28 33.28
N SER A 105 11.23 -20.58 33.24
CA SER A 105 11.21 -21.40 34.46
C SER A 105 12.35 -21.06 35.43
N GLU A 106 13.45 -20.48 34.95
CA GLU A 106 14.57 -20.02 35.81
C GLU A 106 14.45 -18.54 36.21
N ALA A 107 13.66 -17.74 35.49
CA ALA A 107 13.47 -16.30 35.74
C ALA A 107 12.62 -15.96 36.98
N LYS A 108 12.03 -16.94 37.67
CA LYS A 108 11.26 -16.66 38.91
C LYS A 108 12.13 -16.29 40.11
N GLU A 109 13.46 -16.43 40.03
CA GLU A 109 14.35 -16.11 41.15
C GLU A 109 15.16 -14.80 40.98
N HIS A 110 15.11 -14.13 39.83
CA HIS A 110 15.83 -12.86 39.63
C HIS A 110 14.95 -11.75 39.07
N THR A 111 14.97 -10.61 39.76
CA THR A 111 14.33 -9.32 39.46
C THR A 111 14.93 -8.63 38.24
N ALA A 112 15.19 -9.37 37.16
CA ALA A 112 15.59 -8.81 35.88
C ALA A 112 14.31 -8.44 35.10
N THR A 113 14.21 -7.16 34.74
CA THR A 113 13.20 -6.64 33.83
C THR A 113 13.21 -7.42 32.51
N ILE A 114 12.03 -7.62 31.92
CA ILE A 114 11.77 -8.44 30.72
C ILE A 114 12.60 -7.99 29.49
N GLU A 115 13.24 -6.82 29.54
CA GLU A 115 14.05 -6.24 28.47
C GLU A 115 15.37 -6.99 28.17
N ASP A 116 15.86 -7.86 29.06
CA ASP A 116 17.20 -8.47 28.93
C ASP A 116 17.22 -9.97 28.54
N TYR A 117 16.10 -10.55 28.11
CA TYR A 117 16.09 -11.98 27.72
C TYR A 117 16.34 -12.16 26.21
N GLU A 118 17.55 -12.62 25.87
CA GLU A 118 17.85 -13.26 24.59
C GLU A 118 17.06 -14.57 24.47
N TYR A 119 15.89 -14.52 23.82
CA TYR A 119 15.12 -15.72 23.48
C TYR A 119 15.81 -16.50 22.34
N PRO A 120 15.99 -17.82 22.46
CA PRO A 120 16.54 -18.63 21.39
C PRO A 120 15.44 -18.90 20.36
N THR A 121 15.41 -18.16 19.24
CA THR A 121 14.43 -18.35 18.16
C THR A 121 15.07 -18.14 16.80
N PHE A 122 15.19 -19.25 16.03
CA PHE A 122 15.84 -19.36 14.71
C PHE A 122 17.34 -18.91 14.71
N ASP A 123 18.24 -19.71 14.14
CA ASP A 123 19.70 -19.43 14.09
C ASP A 123 20.07 -18.07 13.45
N SER A 124 19.11 -17.32 12.92
CA SER A 124 19.23 -16.10 12.14
C SER A 124 18.81 -14.79 12.85
N GLY A 125 18.33 -14.80 14.10
CA GLY A 125 18.21 -13.56 14.89
C GLY A 125 17.16 -12.54 14.38
N TYR A 126 15.95 -12.99 14.09
CA TYR A 126 14.80 -12.13 13.80
C TYR A 126 14.22 -11.52 15.09
N PHE A 127 14.91 -10.54 15.68
CA PHE A 127 14.30 -9.70 16.72
C PHE A 127 13.59 -8.51 16.05
N MET A 128 12.27 -8.67 15.98
CA MET A 128 11.31 -7.86 15.25
C MET A 128 10.98 -6.56 16.01
N ASP A 129 11.34 -5.41 15.44
CA ASP A 129 10.83 -4.12 15.90
C ASP A 129 9.36 -3.97 15.42
N ILE A 130 8.48 -3.44 16.27
CA ILE A 130 7.09 -3.08 15.93
C ILE A 130 7.02 -2.19 14.68
N ASN A 131 8.08 -1.41 14.43
CA ASN A 131 8.21 -0.53 13.27
C ASN A 131 8.45 -1.28 11.95
N TYR A 132 8.87 -2.54 12.00
CA TYR A 132 9.19 -3.33 10.81
C TYR A 132 7.93 -3.80 10.06
N TYR A 133 6.82 -3.95 10.78
CA TYR A 133 5.57 -4.51 10.24
C TYR A 133 4.62 -3.50 9.61
N GLN A 134 5.10 -2.30 9.23
CA GLN A 134 4.20 -1.23 8.82
C GLN A 134 3.50 -1.49 7.47
N TYR A 135 2.42 -2.27 7.42
CA TYR A 135 1.69 -2.63 6.20
C TYR A 135 1.05 -1.38 5.59
N GLY A 136 1.37 -1.08 4.32
CA GLY A 136 0.79 0.00 3.52
C GLY A 136 0.86 1.38 4.17
N LYS A 137 1.66 2.29 3.62
CA LYS A 137 1.60 3.69 4.04
C LYS A 137 0.19 4.21 3.74
N ILE A 138 -0.31 5.16 4.51
CA ILE A 138 -1.49 5.95 4.15
C ILE A 138 -0.96 7.35 3.81
N PRO A 139 -1.56 8.08 2.85
CA PRO A 139 -1.18 9.47 2.63
C PRO A 139 -1.23 10.29 3.93
N GLN A 140 -0.38 11.33 4.03
CA GLN A 140 -0.41 12.22 5.20
C GLN A 140 -1.82 12.76 5.45
N GLU A 141 -2.24 12.86 6.72
CA GLU A 141 -3.63 13.18 7.11
C GLU A 141 -4.19 14.44 6.45
N TYR A 142 -3.36 15.45 6.20
CA TYR A 142 -3.76 16.70 5.53
C TYR A 142 -4.24 16.49 4.09
N TYR A 143 -3.69 15.49 3.41
CA TYR A 143 -4.09 15.11 2.06
C TYR A 143 -5.29 14.17 2.04
N LEU A 144 -5.83 13.72 3.18
CA LEU A 144 -7.05 12.92 3.21
C LEU A 144 -8.29 13.82 3.24
N ASN A 145 -9.26 13.58 2.35
CA ASN A 145 -10.51 14.32 2.33
C ASN A 145 -11.54 13.79 3.36
N SER A 146 -12.74 14.36 3.38
CA SER A 146 -13.79 13.94 4.32
C SER A 146 -14.30 12.52 4.06
N TYR A 147 -14.29 12.06 2.81
CA TYR A 147 -14.69 10.70 2.45
C TYR A 147 -13.67 9.67 2.96
N ALA A 148 -12.37 9.96 2.84
CA ALA A 148 -11.30 9.13 3.38
C ALA A 148 -11.35 9.02 4.92
N ASN A 149 -11.75 10.09 5.61
CA ASN A 149 -11.87 10.15 7.07
C ASN A 149 -13.24 9.67 7.60
N SER A 150 -14.18 9.33 6.72
CA SER A 150 -15.47 8.73 7.06
C SER A 150 -15.28 7.25 7.42
N ASN A 151 -16.22 6.68 8.18
CA ASN A 151 -16.35 5.23 8.39
C ASN A 151 -17.43 4.58 7.49
N LEU A 152 -18.04 5.39 6.61
CA LEU A 152 -19.06 4.97 5.66
C LEU A 152 -18.56 5.12 4.24
N ILE A 153 -18.75 4.08 3.42
CA ILE A 153 -18.54 4.10 1.97
C ILE A 153 -19.87 4.32 1.23
N ASP A 154 -19.78 4.90 0.04
CA ASP A 154 -20.90 5.00 -0.88
C ASP A 154 -21.01 3.71 -1.70
N THR A 155 -22.22 3.15 -1.79
CA THR A 155 -22.53 1.96 -2.60
C THR A 155 -23.72 2.27 -3.51
N LYS A 156 -23.99 1.40 -4.49
CA LYS A 156 -25.20 1.54 -5.32
C LYS A 156 -26.48 1.55 -4.47
N PHE A 157 -26.51 0.87 -3.31
CA PHE A 157 -27.68 0.78 -2.44
C PHE A 157 -27.77 1.88 -1.37
N GLY A 158 -26.76 2.73 -1.21
CA GLY A 158 -26.67 3.72 -0.15
C GLY A 158 -25.36 3.64 0.63
N LYS A 159 -25.32 4.23 1.83
CA LYS A 159 -24.11 4.26 2.66
C LYS A 159 -24.02 3.02 3.54
N ALA A 160 -22.82 2.46 3.68
CA ALA A 160 -22.56 1.28 4.49
C ALA A 160 -21.22 1.37 5.22
N GLU A 161 -21.10 0.68 6.35
CA GLU A 161 -19.85 0.51 7.09
C GLU A 161 -19.02 -0.63 6.44
N LEU A 162 -17.71 -0.43 6.32
CA LEU A 162 -16.80 -1.46 5.82
C LEU A 162 -16.18 -2.26 6.96
N PHE A 163 -16.01 -3.57 6.77
CA PHE A 163 -15.25 -4.41 7.67
C PHE A 163 -14.51 -5.55 6.96
N LEU A 164 -13.38 -5.97 7.53
CA LEU A 164 -12.60 -7.13 7.10
C LEU A 164 -13.08 -8.39 7.83
N ASP A 165 -13.57 -9.37 7.08
CA ASP A 165 -14.02 -10.65 7.61
C ASP A 165 -13.05 -11.78 7.29
N LEU A 166 -11.83 -11.69 7.83
CA LEU A 166 -10.77 -12.66 7.56
C LEU A 166 -11.13 -14.10 7.96
N ALA A 167 -11.99 -14.26 8.98
CA ALA A 167 -12.43 -15.55 9.50
C ALA A 167 -13.71 -16.11 8.84
N ASP A 168 -14.26 -15.41 7.84
CA ASP A 168 -15.55 -15.72 7.18
C ASP A 168 -16.70 -15.96 8.16
N ASN A 169 -16.72 -15.22 9.28
CA ASN A 169 -17.67 -15.41 10.36
C ASN A 169 -18.56 -14.19 10.62
N ASN A 170 -18.55 -13.22 9.69
CA ASN A 170 -19.21 -11.94 9.75
C ASN A 170 -18.74 -11.07 10.92
N ASP A 171 -17.43 -11.06 11.18
CA ASP A 171 -16.79 -10.27 12.24
C ASP A 171 -17.35 -10.58 13.65
N LYS A 172 -17.59 -11.86 13.96
CA LYS A 172 -17.94 -12.33 15.31
C LYS A 172 -16.82 -12.08 16.32
N LEU A 173 -15.58 -11.91 15.84
CA LEU A 173 -14.43 -11.53 16.65
C LEU A 173 -14.45 -10.04 17.02
N GLY A 174 -15.19 -9.21 16.28
CA GLY A 174 -15.40 -7.79 16.59
C GLY A 174 -14.16 -6.92 16.35
N VAL A 175 -13.24 -7.36 15.49
CA VAL A 175 -11.94 -6.70 15.24
C VAL A 175 -11.77 -6.25 13.81
N GLY A 176 -12.72 -6.57 12.92
CA GLY A 176 -12.65 -6.25 11.49
C GLY A 176 -13.13 -4.85 11.10
N THR A 177 -13.63 -4.06 12.05
CA THR A 177 -14.25 -2.76 11.76
C THR A 177 -13.21 -1.71 11.36
N PHE A 178 -13.47 -0.99 10.27
CA PHE A 178 -12.62 0.12 9.83
C PHE A 178 -12.89 1.35 10.72
N SER A 179 -11.83 1.98 11.21
CA SER A 179 -11.90 3.29 11.87
C SER A 179 -12.12 4.42 10.86
N SER A 180 -11.62 4.24 9.63
CA SER A 180 -11.80 5.18 8.53
C SER A 180 -11.61 4.48 7.19
N ASN A 181 -12.25 5.00 6.14
CA ASN A 181 -12.11 4.49 4.78
C ASN A 181 -10.65 4.52 4.31
N SER A 182 -9.82 5.47 4.79
CA SER A 182 -8.39 5.55 4.46
C SER A 182 -7.59 4.29 4.75
N GLN A 183 -8.08 3.36 5.58
CA GLN A 183 -7.44 2.05 5.73
C GLN A 183 -7.49 1.21 4.45
N LEU A 184 -8.37 1.52 3.49
CA LEU A 184 -8.44 0.88 2.17
C LEU A 184 -7.15 1.01 1.35
N PHE A 185 -6.29 2.01 1.61
CA PHE A 185 -4.96 2.09 0.99
C PHE A 185 -4.10 0.85 1.29
N ARG A 186 -4.42 0.09 2.33
CA ARG A 186 -3.75 -1.18 2.67
C ARG A 186 -4.32 -2.39 1.92
N PHE A 187 -5.33 -2.18 1.08
CA PHE A 187 -5.94 -3.25 0.31
C PHE A 187 -5.67 -3.08 -1.19
N ASP A 188 -4.92 -2.05 -1.60
CA ASP A 188 -4.38 -1.91 -2.95
C ASP A 188 -3.02 -2.62 -3.01
N SER A 189 -3.08 -3.95 -3.19
CA SER A 189 -1.93 -4.85 -3.13
C SER A 189 -1.08 -4.82 -4.40
N ASP A 190 -1.66 -4.44 -5.54
CA ASP A 190 -0.92 -4.25 -6.80
C ASP A 190 -0.47 -2.78 -7.02
N GLY A 191 -0.91 -1.87 -6.15
CA GLY A 191 -0.51 -0.46 -6.10
C GLY A 191 -1.09 0.40 -7.22
N ASN A 192 -2.10 -0.07 -7.94
CA ASN A 192 -2.65 0.63 -9.11
C ASN A 192 -3.60 1.79 -8.74
N GLY A 193 -3.91 1.95 -7.44
CA GLY A 193 -4.79 2.99 -6.92
C GLY A 193 -6.28 2.68 -6.97
N PHE A 194 -6.63 1.42 -7.22
CA PHE A 194 -7.98 0.87 -7.09
C PHE A 194 -7.93 -0.30 -6.11
N VAL A 195 -8.99 -0.45 -5.31
CA VAL A 195 -9.21 -1.66 -4.51
C VAL A 195 -10.28 -2.48 -5.21
N ASP A 196 -9.89 -3.62 -5.78
CA ASP A 196 -10.76 -4.47 -6.59
C ASP A 196 -10.47 -5.98 -6.44
N LYS A 197 -11.12 -6.81 -7.25
CA LYS A 197 -11.02 -8.28 -7.21
C LYS A 197 -9.61 -8.84 -7.42
N ASN A 198 -8.68 -8.06 -7.98
CA ASN A 198 -7.30 -8.48 -8.20
C ASN A 198 -6.47 -8.32 -6.92
N ASP A 199 -6.99 -7.60 -5.93
CA ASP A 199 -6.30 -7.33 -4.69
C ASP A 199 -6.42 -8.42 -3.63
N ASP A 200 -5.37 -8.51 -2.82
CA ASP A 200 -5.38 -9.34 -1.63
C ASP A 200 -6.47 -8.91 -0.65
N TYR A 201 -7.21 -9.91 -0.16
CA TYR A 201 -8.31 -9.77 0.80
C TYR A 201 -9.56 -9.01 0.30
N PHE A 202 -9.65 -8.61 -0.98
CA PHE A 202 -10.87 -7.97 -1.49
C PHE A 202 -12.10 -8.86 -1.32
N ASP A 203 -11.95 -10.18 -1.50
CA ASP A 203 -13.00 -11.18 -1.29
C ASP A 203 -13.43 -11.32 0.19
N LYS A 204 -12.58 -10.85 1.12
CA LYS A 204 -12.84 -10.80 2.57
C LYS A 204 -13.43 -9.47 3.03
N LEU A 205 -13.44 -8.44 2.19
CA LEU A 205 -14.08 -7.18 2.50
C LEU A 205 -15.60 -7.32 2.39
N LYS A 206 -16.29 -6.91 3.46
CA LYS A 206 -17.74 -6.93 3.57
C LYS A 206 -18.26 -5.58 4.02
N ILE A 207 -19.50 -5.31 3.66
CA ILE A 207 -20.23 -4.15 4.13
C ILE A 207 -21.27 -4.57 5.16
N ARG A 208 -21.54 -3.67 6.11
CA ARG A 208 -22.66 -3.74 7.04
C ARG A 208 -23.52 -2.50 6.87
N ALA A 209 -24.82 -2.72 6.73
CA ALA A 209 -25.83 -1.67 6.66
C ALA A 209 -27.10 -2.14 7.37
N TYR A 210 -28.14 -1.32 7.35
CA TYR A 210 -29.45 -1.64 7.92
C TYR A 210 -30.55 -1.38 6.89
N ASP A 211 -31.60 -2.20 6.93
CA ASP A 211 -32.82 -1.91 6.19
C ASP A 211 -33.65 -0.82 6.90
N LYS A 212 -34.77 -0.43 6.27
CA LYS A 212 -35.71 0.56 6.83
C LYS A 212 -36.33 0.15 8.18
N ASP A 213 -36.35 -1.14 8.49
CA ASP A 213 -36.93 -1.71 9.69
C ASP A 213 -35.87 -1.88 10.81
N GLY A 214 -34.61 -1.53 10.51
CA GLY A 214 -33.47 -1.60 11.43
C GLY A 214 -32.81 -2.97 11.50
N ASN A 215 -33.11 -3.90 10.58
CA ASN A 215 -32.43 -5.19 10.53
C ASN A 215 -31.06 -5.07 9.86
N GLU A 216 -30.06 -5.75 10.40
CA GLU A 216 -28.70 -5.73 9.85
C GLU A 216 -28.63 -6.50 8.51
N ILE A 217 -28.02 -5.87 7.52
CA ILE A 217 -27.68 -6.43 6.22
C ILE A 217 -26.16 -6.52 6.12
N ILE A 218 -25.65 -7.71 5.80
CA ILE A 218 -24.24 -7.93 5.48
C ILE A 218 -24.14 -8.45 4.05
N LYS A 219 -23.24 -7.86 3.26
CA LYS A 219 -22.92 -8.29 1.89
C LYS A 219 -21.42 -8.26 1.65
N LYS A 220 -20.94 -9.04 0.68
CA LYS A 220 -19.59 -8.87 0.15
C LYS A 220 -19.46 -7.51 -0.53
N LEU A 221 -18.29 -6.88 -0.41
CA LEU A 221 -18.04 -5.60 -1.07
C LEU A 221 -18.23 -5.71 -2.60
N SER A 222 -17.75 -6.81 -3.18
CA SER A 222 -17.87 -7.13 -4.61
C SER A 222 -19.31 -7.25 -5.14
N GLU A 223 -20.32 -7.37 -4.26
CA GLU A 223 -21.72 -7.40 -4.69
C GLU A 223 -22.29 -5.99 -4.86
N VAL A 224 -21.67 -4.99 -4.23
CA VAL A 224 -22.22 -3.63 -4.09
C VAL A 224 -21.41 -2.56 -4.81
N VAL A 225 -20.13 -2.83 -5.07
CA VAL A 225 -19.22 -2.02 -5.90
C VAL A 225 -18.31 -2.94 -6.72
N ASP A 226 -17.93 -2.52 -7.93
CA ASP A 226 -16.97 -3.26 -8.75
C ASP A 226 -15.53 -2.96 -8.30
N SER A 227 -15.28 -1.72 -7.85
CA SER A 227 -13.98 -1.23 -7.39
C SER A 227 -14.16 -0.01 -6.47
N ILE A 228 -13.09 0.37 -5.75
CA ILE A 228 -13.00 1.66 -5.06
C ILE A 228 -11.78 2.41 -5.58
N ASP A 229 -11.97 3.63 -6.06
CA ASP A 229 -10.87 4.50 -6.48
C ASP A 229 -10.25 5.24 -5.28
N LEU A 230 -9.00 4.90 -4.95
CA LEU A 230 -8.27 5.53 -3.84
C LEU A 230 -7.79 6.95 -4.17
N LYS A 231 -7.78 7.35 -5.45
CA LYS A 231 -7.45 8.72 -5.86
C LYS A 231 -8.53 9.70 -5.41
N ASP A 232 -9.78 9.24 -5.32
CA ASP A 232 -10.92 10.01 -4.80
C ASP A 232 -10.82 10.29 -3.28
N PHE A 233 -9.83 9.71 -2.58
CA PHE A 233 -9.60 9.92 -1.15
C PHE A 233 -8.59 11.04 -0.90
N ILE A 234 -7.83 11.39 -1.93
CA ILE A 234 -6.74 12.36 -1.89
C ILE A 234 -7.28 13.74 -2.23
N ASP A 235 -7.06 14.69 -1.34
CA ASP A 235 -7.42 16.08 -1.49
C ASP A 235 -6.35 16.86 -2.28
N SER A 236 -6.72 18.02 -2.80
CA SER A 236 -5.78 18.90 -3.48
C SER A 236 -4.71 19.43 -2.51
N LYS A 237 -3.50 19.66 -3.03
CA LYS A 237 -2.42 20.33 -2.29
C LYS A 237 -2.84 21.66 -1.67
N SER A 238 -3.67 22.44 -2.37
CA SER A 238 -4.22 23.69 -1.85
C SER A 238 -5.06 23.47 -0.58
N ASN A 239 -5.92 22.46 -0.59
CA ASN A 239 -6.75 22.13 0.57
C ASN A 239 -5.95 21.52 1.72
N ALA A 240 -4.94 20.69 1.42
CA ALA A 240 -4.03 20.17 2.43
C ALA A 240 -3.29 21.31 3.17
N ILE A 241 -2.78 22.30 2.42
CA ILE A 241 -2.13 23.50 3.00
C ILE A 241 -3.13 24.29 3.87
N LYS A 242 -4.37 24.50 3.42
CA LYS A 242 -5.40 25.18 4.24
C LYS A 242 -5.71 24.44 5.55
N LYS A 243 -5.75 23.11 5.53
CA LYS A 243 -5.95 22.30 6.75
C LYS A 243 -4.77 22.44 7.71
N LEU A 244 -3.55 22.50 7.20
CA LEU A 244 -2.35 22.73 7.99
C LEU A 244 -2.36 24.15 8.58
N GLU A 245 -2.66 25.17 7.77
CA GLU A 245 -2.79 26.58 8.19
C GLU A 245 -3.82 26.75 9.31
N ALA A 246 -4.95 26.07 9.24
CA ALA A 246 -5.99 26.08 10.27
C ALA A 246 -5.52 25.49 11.62
N ARG A 247 -4.42 24.72 11.64
CA ARG A 247 -3.80 24.15 12.84
C ARG A 247 -2.50 24.84 13.25
N LYS A 248 -2.18 26.00 12.67
CA LYS A 248 -0.91 26.72 12.91
C LYS A 248 -0.61 26.92 14.40
N ASP A 249 -1.62 27.28 15.18
CA ASP A 249 -1.47 27.56 16.62
C ASP A 249 -1.13 26.30 17.45
N ASN A 250 -1.33 25.10 16.91
CA ASN A 250 -1.04 23.84 17.60
C ASN A 250 0.45 23.44 17.56
N TYR A 251 1.27 24.07 16.70
CA TYR A 251 2.67 23.68 16.49
C TYR A 251 3.62 24.18 17.59
N GLY A 252 3.14 25.01 18.51
CA GLY A 252 3.92 25.55 19.65
C GLY A 252 5.06 26.51 19.27
N THR A 253 5.57 26.44 18.04
CA THR A 253 6.64 27.29 17.49
C THR A 253 6.36 27.62 16.02
N ILE A 254 6.85 28.78 15.56
CA ILE A 254 6.76 29.17 14.14
C ILE A 254 7.62 28.25 13.28
N GLU A 255 8.82 27.91 13.73
CA GLU A 255 9.75 27.02 13.02
C GLU A 255 9.15 25.62 12.80
N GLY A 256 8.50 25.04 13.81
CA GLY A 256 7.82 23.75 13.68
C GLY A 256 6.72 23.75 12.61
N TYR A 257 5.96 24.86 12.53
CA TYR A 257 4.95 25.05 11.49
C TYR A 257 5.58 25.23 10.09
N GLU A 258 6.63 26.03 9.97
CA GLU A 258 7.31 26.28 8.69
C GLU A 258 7.93 25.00 8.12
N ASN A 259 8.57 24.19 8.97
CA ASN A 259 9.11 22.88 8.61
C ASN A 259 8.02 21.90 8.15
N ALA A 260 6.86 21.89 8.83
CA ALA A 260 5.71 21.07 8.44
C ALA A 260 5.12 21.53 7.10
N LEU A 261 5.05 22.85 6.87
CA LEU A 261 4.56 23.42 5.62
C LEU A 261 5.49 23.11 4.44
N GLU A 262 6.81 23.20 4.64
CA GLU A 262 7.80 22.80 3.63
C GLU A 262 7.70 21.31 3.32
N SER A 263 7.66 20.46 4.36
CA SER A 263 7.47 19.01 4.20
C SER A 263 6.18 18.66 3.45
N LEU A 264 5.07 19.37 3.73
CA LEU A 264 3.78 19.18 3.07
C LEU A 264 3.82 19.64 1.60
N LYS A 265 4.60 20.69 1.30
CA LYS A 265 4.80 21.19 -0.07
C LYS A 265 5.61 20.20 -0.90
N ASP A 266 6.60 19.52 -0.32
CA ASP A 266 7.43 18.57 -1.05
C ASP A 266 6.82 17.16 -1.11
N TYR A 267 5.80 16.89 -0.30
CA TYR A 267 5.13 15.60 -0.26
C TYR A 267 4.24 15.36 -1.49
N ASN A 268 4.51 14.26 -2.21
CA ASN A 268 3.62 13.72 -3.23
C ASN A 268 2.65 12.69 -2.61
N PRO A 269 1.34 12.99 -2.46
CA PRO A 269 0.37 12.05 -1.89
C PRO A 269 0.12 10.81 -2.76
N TYR A 270 0.51 10.86 -4.04
CA TYR A 270 0.36 9.76 -4.98
C TYR A 270 1.56 8.79 -4.97
N SER A 271 2.62 9.08 -4.22
CA SER A 271 3.81 8.22 -4.08
C SER A 271 3.53 6.84 -3.48
N ILE A 272 2.34 6.65 -2.91
CA ILE A 272 1.85 5.35 -2.46
C ILE A 272 1.54 4.39 -3.61
N PHE A 273 1.15 4.92 -4.77
CA PHE A 273 0.83 4.11 -5.94
C PHE A 273 2.08 3.73 -6.72
N LYS A 274 2.00 2.62 -7.45
CA LYS A 274 3.11 2.13 -8.26
C LYS A 274 3.54 3.15 -9.32
N PRO A 275 4.83 3.20 -9.67
CA PRO A 275 5.33 4.20 -10.60
C PRO A 275 4.59 4.22 -11.95
N GLU A 276 4.16 3.09 -12.48
CA GLU A 276 3.52 2.96 -13.78
C GLU A 276 2.19 3.74 -13.91
N VAL A 277 1.57 4.12 -12.79
CA VAL A 277 0.34 4.94 -12.76
C VAL A 277 0.61 6.42 -12.47
N ARG A 278 1.86 6.83 -12.23
CA ARG A 278 2.22 8.23 -11.90
C ARG A 278 3.39 8.81 -12.67
N TYR A 279 4.21 7.96 -13.29
CA TYR A 279 5.37 8.39 -14.07
C TYR A 279 5.04 8.62 -15.53
N GLU A 280 5.81 9.51 -16.15
CA GLU A 280 5.78 9.82 -17.56
C GLU A 280 7.19 9.76 -18.14
N SER A 281 7.34 9.45 -19.44
CA SER A 281 8.63 9.61 -20.11
C SER A 281 9.07 11.07 -20.09
N LEU A 282 10.39 11.27 -19.99
CA LEU A 282 10.97 12.60 -20.15
C LEU A 282 10.64 13.18 -21.53
N SER A 283 10.10 14.39 -21.54
CA SER A 283 9.89 15.16 -22.76
C SER A 283 11.23 15.69 -23.29
N GLN A 284 11.25 16.16 -24.54
CA GLN A 284 12.43 16.84 -25.08
C GLN A 284 12.87 18.04 -24.23
N ASN A 285 11.90 18.74 -23.63
CA ASN A 285 12.23 19.86 -22.76
C ASN A 285 12.89 19.40 -21.46
N ASP A 286 12.42 18.30 -20.87
CA ASP A 286 13.06 17.70 -19.69
C ASP A 286 14.48 17.25 -19.98
N LEU A 287 14.70 16.62 -21.14
CA LEU A 287 16.03 16.22 -21.61
C LEU A 287 16.96 17.41 -21.79
N ASN A 288 16.45 18.51 -22.35
CA ASN A 288 17.21 19.75 -22.50
C ASN A 288 17.58 20.34 -21.13
N GLU A 289 16.66 20.35 -20.15
CA GLU A 289 16.97 20.82 -18.79
C GLU A 289 18.00 19.92 -18.09
N LEU A 290 17.84 18.60 -18.15
CA LEU A 290 18.83 17.66 -17.61
C LEU A 290 20.21 17.85 -18.23
N SER A 291 20.27 18.08 -19.55
CA SER A 291 21.55 18.29 -20.25
C SER A 291 22.32 19.52 -19.76
N LYS A 292 21.64 20.53 -19.20
CA LYS A 292 22.32 21.72 -18.63
C LYS A 292 23.04 21.42 -17.32
N LEU A 293 22.67 20.33 -16.64
CA LEU A 293 23.29 19.88 -15.39
C LEU A 293 24.53 19.00 -15.65
N ALA A 294 24.74 18.59 -16.90
CA ALA A 294 25.83 17.68 -17.25
C ALA A 294 27.17 18.41 -17.32
N ASP A 295 28.22 17.74 -16.84
CA ASP A 295 29.60 18.17 -17.04
C ASP A 295 30.08 17.95 -18.49
N LYS A 296 31.34 18.30 -18.76
CA LYS A 296 31.96 18.15 -20.09
C LYS A 296 31.97 16.70 -20.62
N ASP A 297 31.89 15.71 -19.73
CA ASP A 297 31.95 14.29 -20.04
C ASP A 297 30.52 13.67 -20.05
N GLY A 298 29.49 14.50 -19.88
CA GLY A 298 28.08 14.15 -19.94
C GLY A 298 27.50 13.65 -18.63
N TRP A 299 28.25 13.72 -17.52
CA TRP A 299 27.81 13.25 -16.20
C TRP A 299 27.06 14.32 -15.43
N ILE A 300 25.98 13.91 -14.78
CA ILE A 300 25.14 14.69 -13.89
C ILE A 300 25.28 14.08 -12.49
N ASP A 301 25.70 14.89 -11.53
CA ASP A 301 25.68 14.52 -10.11
C ASP A 301 24.22 14.48 -9.61
N VAL A 302 23.81 13.41 -8.95
CA VAL A 302 22.44 13.27 -8.42
C VAL A 302 22.05 14.44 -7.50
N ALA A 303 23.00 15.04 -6.79
CA ALA A 303 22.77 16.18 -5.91
C ALA A 303 22.28 17.42 -6.67
N SER A 304 22.49 17.49 -7.98
CA SER A 304 22.03 18.58 -8.84
C SER A 304 20.58 18.43 -9.32
N LEU A 305 19.92 17.28 -9.10
CA LEU A 305 18.59 16.98 -9.65
C LEU A 305 17.43 17.66 -8.90
N GLN A 306 17.68 18.43 -7.84
CA GLN A 306 16.71 19.30 -7.13
C GLN A 306 15.27 18.74 -6.98
N GLY A 307 15.13 17.49 -6.54
CA GLY A 307 13.80 16.89 -6.27
C GLY A 307 13.07 16.33 -7.49
N ILE A 308 13.77 16.08 -8.61
CA ILE A 308 13.23 15.28 -9.70
C ILE A 308 13.33 13.80 -9.34
N ASP A 309 12.20 13.18 -9.04
CA ASP A 309 12.13 11.72 -8.86
C ASP A 309 12.13 11.02 -10.22
N LEU A 310 13.18 10.24 -10.46
CA LEU A 310 13.38 9.52 -11.72
C LEU A 310 13.15 8.02 -11.54
N ALA A 311 12.76 7.36 -12.62
CA ALA A 311 12.65 5.90 -12.69
C ALA A 311 13.17 5.38 -14.02
N TYR A 312 13.48 4.09 -14.08
CA TYR A 312 13.87 3.40 -15.31
C TYR A 312 13.10 2.08 -15.46
N ALA A 313 12.92 1.62 -16.70
CA ALA A 313 12.29 0.32 -16.95
C ALA A 313 13.27 -0.82 -16.63
N LYS A 314 12.85 -1.72 -15.75
CA LYS A 314 13.65 -2.81 -15.20
C LYS A 314 12.90 -4.14 -15.35
N GLN A 315 13.62 -5.16 -15.83
CA GLN A 315 13.06 -6.49 -15.97
C GLN A 315 13.08 -7.21 -14.61
N GLY A 316 11.94 -7.76 -14.20
CA GLY A 316 11.83 -8.62 -13.03
C GLY A 316 12.19 -10.07 -13.33
N VAL A 317 12.20 -10.90 -12.27
CA VAL A 317 12.49 -12.35 -12.37
C VAL A 317 11.44 -13.10 -13.20
N ASP A 318 10.24 -12.53 -13.37
CA ASP A 318 9.20 -13.05 -14.24
C ASP A 318 9.35 -12.66 -15.72
N GLY A 319 10.38 -11.88 -16.07
CA GLY A 319 10.60 -11.38 -17.42
C GLY A 319 9.79 -10.14 -17.77
N ASN A 320 8.85 -9.72 -16.91
CA ASN A 320 8.05 -8.51 -17.10
C ASN A 320 8.83 -7.27 -16.68
N TYR A 321 8.61 -6.17 -17.40
CA TYR A 321 9.20 -4.86 -17.11
C TYR A 321 8.31 -4.04 -16.19
N ARG A 322 8.94 -3.45 -15.17
CA ARG A 322 8.36 -2.52 -14.20
C ARG A 322 9.24 -1.27 -14.10
N LEU A 323 8.69 -0.16 -13.63
CA LEU A 323 9.44 1.05 -13.35
C LEU A 323 10.11 0.93 -11.98
N GLU A 324 11.43 1.04 -11.97
CA GLU A 324 12.25 1.11 -10.75
C GLU A 324 12.56 2.57 -10.44
N GLU A 325 12.10 3.06 -9.29
CA GLU A 325 12.41 4.40 -8.82
C GLU A 325 13.86 4.50 -8.35
N LEU A 326 14.53 5.56 -8.80
CA LEU A 326 15.90 5.84 -8.44
C LEU A 326 15.94 6.64 -7.14
N SER A 327 16.45 6.04 -6.06
CA SER A 327 16.67 6.76 -4.81
C SER A 327 17.95 7.59 -4.88
N GLY A 328 17.83 8.89 -4.63
CA GLY A 328 18.95 9.80 -4.37
C GLY A 328 19.28 9.99 -2.88
N ARG A 329 18.55 9.34 -1.97
CA ARG A 329 18.72 9.49 -0.50
C ARG A 329 19.39 8.27 0.12
N TYR A 330 20.15 8.49 1.19
CA TYR A 330 20.83 7.44 1.97
C TYR A 330 19.87 6.31 2.34
N PRO A 331 20.09 5.07 1.87
CA PRO A 331 19.25 3.95 2.17
C PRO A 331 19.65 3.52 3.58
N VAL A 332 18.62 3.25 4.38
CA VAL A 332 18.83 2.69 5.72
C VAL A 332 19.27 1.23 5.61
N ASN A 333 19.00 0.57 4.47
CA ASN A 333 19.23 -0.86 4.23
C ASN A 333 20.06 -1.10 2.97
N THR A 334 20.97 -2.07 3.05
CA THR A 334 21.88 -2.48 1.96
C THR A 334 21.36 -3.69 1.17
N THR A 335 20.20 -4.23 1.55
CA THR A 335 19.56 -5.42 0.98
C THR A 335 18.04 -5.27 0.97
N ASN A 336 17.38 -6.03 0.09
CA ASN A 336 15.91 -6.01 -0.03
C ASN A 336 15.19 -6.78 1.07
N PHE A 337 15.88 -7.73 1.69
CA PHE A 337 15.32 -8.65 2.67
C PHE A 337 15.88 -8.33 4.06
N GLY A 338 14.99 -8.34 5.05
CA GLY A 338 15.24 -8.00 6.43
C GLY A 338 15.97 -9.10 7.18
N ALA A 339 17.15 -8.75 7.70
CA ALA A 339 17.57 -8.85 9.09
C ALA A 339 18.96 -8.20 9.19
N LYS A 340 19.22 -7.49 10.29
CA LYS A 340 20.38 -6.60 10.51
C LYS A 340 21.64 -7.07 9.79
N ASN A 341 22.28 -6.14 9.09
CA ASN A 341 23.70 -6.24 8.75
C ASN A 341 24.46 -6.86 9.93
N VAL A 342 25.45 -7.72 9.65
CA VAL A 342 26.32 -8.29 10.70
C VAL A 342 26.72 -7.15 11.62
N TYR A 343 26.05 -7.08 12.78
CA TYR A 343 26.31 -6.07 13.78
C TYR A 343 27.54 -6.61 14.48
N ASP A 344 28.69 -6.02 14.20
CA ASP A 344 29.88 -6.30 14.99
C ASP A 344 29.65 -5.65 16.36
N PRO A 345 29.43 -6.44 17.43
CA PRO A 345 29.16 -5.90 18.76
C PRO A 345 30.36 -5.15 19.34
N THR A 346 31.54 -5.38 18.79
CA THR A 346 32.81 -4.77 19.19
C THR A 346 32.98 -3.38 18.58
N THR A 347 32.63 -3.22 17.29
CA THR A 347 32.87 -1.97 16.56
C THR A 347 31.62 -1.11 16.38
N LYS A 348 30.42 -1.65 16.67
CA LYS A 348 29.12 -0.99 16.46
C LYS A 348 28.91 -0.49 15.01
N LYS A 349 29.66 -1.03 14.05
CA LYS A 349 29.60 -0.62 12.65
C LYS A 349 28.79 -1.60 11.83
N VAL A 350 27.95 -1.02 10.98
CA VAL A 350 27.34 -1.68 9.84
C VAL A 350 28.26 -1.41 8.66
N SER A 351 28.96 -2.43 8.16
CA SER A 351 29.85 -2.25 7.02
C SER A 351 29.55 -3.27 5.94
N TRP A 352 29.38 -2.78 4.71
CA TRP A 352 29.71 -3.55 3.52
C TRP A 352 31.08 -4.19 3.76
N ARG A 353 31.28 -5.46 3.40
CA ARG A 353 32.66 -5.89 3.13
C ARG A 353 33.05 -5.21 1.82
N ASP A 354 33.44 -3.94 1.90
CA ASP A 354 33.73 -3.00 0.80
C ASP A 354 34.75 -3.55 -0.22
N ASN A 355 35.43 -4.66 0.11
CA ASN A 355 36.49 -5.24 -0.71
C ASN A 355 36.03 -6.35 -1.67
N ASP A 356 34.75 -6.76 -1.69
CA ASP A 356 34.26 -7.77 -2.65
C ASP A 356 33.34 -7.16 -3.72
N LYS A 357 33.78 -7.26 -4.98
CA LYS A 357 33.04 -6.83 -6.18
C LYS A 357 31.67 -7.53 -6.32
N ASN A 358 31.49 -8.69 -5.70
CA ASN A 358 30.24 -9.45 -5.69
C ASN A 358 29.44 -9.28 -4.38
N SER A 359 29.82 -8.34 -3.51
CA SER A 359 29.21 -8.17 -2.18
C SER A 359 27.72 -7.84 -2.26
N TYR A 360 27.27 -7.05 -3.25
CA TYR A 360 25.84 -6.75 -3.45
C TYR A 360 25.05 -8.01 -3.78
N GLN A 361 25.46 -8.74 -4.82
CA GLN A 361 24.76 -9.91 -5.34
C GLN A 361 24.76 -11.06 -4.33
N ASN A 362 25.90 -11.29 -3.67
CA ASN A 362 26.03 -12.33 -2.65
C ASN A 362 25.18 -12.00 -1.40
N GLN A 363 25.09 -10.74 -0.99
CA GLN A 363 24.21 -10.33 0.11
C GLN A 363 22.74 -10.56 -0.24
N GLN A 364 22.29 -10.11 -1.42
CA GLN A 364 20.91 -10.33 -1.87
C GLN A 364 20.57 -11.82 -1.89
N TYR A 365 21.48 -12.67 -2.40
CA TYR A 365 21.32 -14.12 -2.40
C TYR A 365 21.23 -14.71 -0.99
N THR A 366 22.20 -14.45 -0.12
CA THR A 366 22.22 -15.00 1.24
C THR A 366 20.98 -14.59 2.02
N ARG A 367 20.54 -13.34 1.90
CA ARG A 367 19.35 -12.85 2.59
C ARG A 367 18.06 -13.46 2.04
N PHE A 368 17.98 -13.63 0.72
CA PHE A 368 16.87 -14.34 0.11
C PHE A 368 16.78 -15.80 0.58
N ILE A 369 17.90 -16.52 0.66
CA ILE A 369 17.91 -17.92 1.12
C ILE A 369 17.47 -18.04 2.59
N ASN A 370 17.85 -17.09 3.45
CA ASN A 370 17.37 -17.06 4.82
C ASN A 370 15.84 -16.88 4.85
N LEU A 371 15.33 -15.84 4.19
CA LEU A 371 13.89 -15.59 4.05
C LEU A 371 13.14 -16.83 3.53
N TYR A 372 13.68 -17.50 2.52
CA TYR A 372 13.12 -18.75 1.99
C TYR A 372 13.04 -19.83 3.07
N ASN A 373 14.16 -20.10 3.77
CA ASN A 373 14.22 -21.14 4.79
C ASN A 373 13.29 -20.85 5.97
N ASP A 374 13.20 -19.60 6.39
CA ASP A 374 12.33 -19.18 7.48
C ASP A 374 10.85 -19.37 7.12
N TYR A 375 10.46 -19.00 5.89
CA TYR A 375 9.09 -19.25 5.42
C TYR A 375 8.77 -20.75 5.39
N MET A 376 9.67 -21.58 4.85
CA MET A 376 9.46 -23.02 4.78
C MET A 376 9.40 -23.67 6.18
N SER A 377 10.14 -23.12 7.13
CA SER A 377 10.12 -23.57 8.52
C SER A 377 8.81 -23.19 9.23
N GLU A 378 8.36 -21.94 9.08
CA GLU A 378 7.05 -21.49 9.58
C GLU A 378 5.90 -22.29 8.97
N LEU A 379 5.95 -22.54 7.66
CA LEU A 379 4.96 -23.35 6.95
C LEU A 379 4.87 -24.76 7.54
N LYS A 380 6.03 -25.42 7.73
CA LYS A 380 6.11 -26.74 8.37
C LYS A 380 5.55 -26.71 9.80
N ASN A 381 5.86 -25.67 10.57
CA ASN A 381 5.37 -25.52 11.95
C ASN A 381 3.84 -25.36 11.99
N ARG A 382 3.28 -24.54 11.09
CA ARG A 382 1.84 -24.40 10.91
C ARG A 382 1.21 -25.74 10.57
N ASP A 383 1.72 -26.44 9.56
CA ASP A 383 1.15 -27.72 9.12
C ASP A 383 1.19 -28.77 10.25
N ASN A 384 2.28 -28.79 11.03
CA ASN A 384 2.39 -29.62 12.23
C ASN A 384 1.36 -29.26 13.31
N TYR A 385 1.07 -27.98 13.50
CA TYR A 385 0.06 -27.51 14.46
C TYR A 385 -1.35 -27.96 14.03
N MET A 386 -1.64 -27.84 12.74
CA MET A 386 -2.94 -28.16 12.12
C MET A 386 -3.20 -29.67 11.97
N LYS A 387 -2.17 -30.53 12.02
CA LYS A 387 -2.29 -31.95 11.67
C LYS A 387 -3.39 -32.71 12.44
N ASP A 388 -3.59 -32.38 13.72
CA ASP A 388 -4.53 -33.08 14.62
C ASP A 388 -5.94 -32.46 14.63
N LEU A 389 -6.18 -31.42 13.83
CA LEU A 389 -7.52 -30.85 13.66
C LEU A 389 -8.38 -31.73 12.74
N ASP A 390 -9.70 -31.67 12.92
CA ASP A 390 -10.64 -32.26 11.96
C ASP A 390 -10.65 -31.50 10.62
N ASP A 391 -11.28 -32.08 9.60
CA ASP A 391 -11.28 -31.54 8.24
C ASP A 391 -12.01 -30.18 8.14
N GLU A 392 -13.04 -29.96 8.96
CA GLU A 392 -13.80 -28.71 9.01
C GLU A 392 -12.94 -27.58 9.58
N ALA A 393 -12.23 -27.83 10.68
CA ALA A 393 -11.29 -26.90 11.29
C ALA A 393 -10.09 -26.64 10.37
N LYS A 394 -9.54 -27.67 9.71
CA LYS A 394 -8.46 -27.49 8.72
C LYS A 394 -8.88 -26.55 7.61
N LEU A 395 -10.08 -26.75 7.05
CA LEU A 395 -10.61 -25.89 6.00
C LEU A 395 -10.82 -24.45 6.49
N LYS A 396 -11.34 -24.28 7.71
CA LYS A 396 -11.55 -22.95 8.32
C LYS A 396 -10.23 -22.18 8.52
N TYR A 397 -9.15 -22.87 8.89
CA TYR A 397 -7.89 -22.24 9.31
C TYR A 397 -6.73 -22.39 8.31
N GLN A 398 -6.98 -22.90 7.10
CA GLN A 398 -5.95 -23.16 6.09
C GLN A 398 -5.14 -21.91 5.68
N ASP A 399 -5.78 -20.73 5.71
CA ASP A 399 -5.20 -19.46 5.26
C ASP A 399 -4.60 -18.63 6.40
N VAL A 400 -4.59 -19.16 7.63
CA VAL A 400 -4.02 -18.49 8.80
C VAL A 400 -2.50 -18.39 8.65
N LYS A 401 -1.95 -17.17 8.80
CA LYS A 401 -0.51 -16.89 8.66
C LYS A 401 0.09 -16.21 9.89
N SER A 402 1.29 -16.60 10.28
CA SER A 402 2.00 -15.89 11.35
C SER A 402 2.45 -14.50 10.88
N SER A 403 2.74 -13.58 11.81
CA SER A 403 3.29 -12.27 11.45
C SER A 403 4.63 -12.42 10.72
N VAL A 404 5.41 -13.45 11.06
CA VAL A 404 6.64 -13.84 10.36
C VAL A 404 6.32 -14.16 8.89
N MET A 405 5.36 -15.05 8.63
CA MET A 405 4.95 -15.38 7.27
C MET A 405 4.50 -14.13 6.52
N LEU A 406 3.58 -13.33 7.07
CA LEU A 406 3.08 -12.11 6.42
C LEU A 406 4.20 -11.09 6.13
N SER A 407 5.18 -10.95 7.02
CA SER A 407 6.34 -10.08 6.80
C SER A 407 7.21 -10.59 5.64
N ILE A 408 7.49 -11.89 5.62
CA ILE A 408 8.27 -12.52 4.55
C ILE A 408 7.56 -12.34 3.20
N GLU A 409 6.25 -12.59 3.15
CA GLU A 409 5.46 -12.44 1.91
C GLU A 409 5.52 -11.01 1.38
N ARG A 410 5.48 -10.03 2.28
CA ARG A 410 5.59 -8.62 1.94
C ARG A 410 6.98 -8.22 1.48
N GLU A 411 8.03 -8.63 2.18
CA GLU A 411 9.41 -8.38 1.80
C GLU A 411 9.71 -8.99 0.44
N PHE A 412 9.27 -10.23 0.22
CA PHE A 412 9.36 -10.90 -1.07
C PHE A 412 8.68 -10.08 -2.17
N THR A 413 7.42 -9.70 -1.97
CA THR A 413 6.67 -8.91 -2.96
C THR A 413 7.33 -7.56 -3.22
N SER A 414 7.78 -6.87 -2.18
CA SER A 414 8.45 -5.56 -2.29
C SER A 414 9.80 -5.64 -2.99
N ALA A 415 10.53 -6.72 -2.79
CA ALA A 415 11.85 -6.96 -3.38
C ALA A 415 11.77 -7.42 -4.84
N THR A 416 10.77 -8.22 -5.18
CA THR A 416 10.71 -8.93 -6.47
C THR A 416 9.69 -8.31 -7.43
N GLY A 417 8.71 -7.56 -6.92
CA GLY A 417 7.55 -7.11 -7.67
C GLY A 417 6.58 -8.24 -8.04
N LEU A 418 6.75 -9.45 -7.48
CA LEU A 418 5.91 -10.61 -7.73
C LEU A 418 4.93 -10.80 -6.58
N LYS A 419 3.68 -11.14 -6.90
CA LYS A 419 2.72 -11.63 -5.89
C LYS A 419 3.31 -12.86 -5.21
N PHE A 420 3.27 -12.88 -3.87
CA PHE A 420 3.79 -14.01 -3.13
C PHE A 420 3.02 -15.30 -3.45
N SER A 421 3.77 -16.34 -3.78
CA SER A 421 3.30 -17.73 -3.86
C SER A 421 4.50 -18.65 -3.65
N LEU A 422 4.27 -19.90 -3.26
CA LEU A 422 5.36 -20.89 -3.15
C LEU A 422 6.06 -21.11 -4.50
N GLU A 423 5.32 -21.04 -5.60
CA GLU A 423 5.88 -21.13 -6.96
C GLU A 423 6.80 -19.96 -7.26
N ASN A 424 6.37 -18.71 -7.00
CA ASN A 424 7.20 -17.53 -7.21
C ASN A 424 8.40 -17.50 -6.26
N LEU A 425 8.23 -17.92 -5.01
CA LEU A 425 9.31 -18.06 -4.04
C LEU A 425 10.37 -19.05 -4.55
N GLN A 426 9.95 -20.22 -5.06
CA GLN A 426 10.85 -21.20 -5.64
C GLN A 426 11.52 -20.68 -6.93
N LYS A 427 10.77 -20.01 -7.80
CA LYS A 427 11.29 -19.42 -9.05
C LYS A 427 12.43 -18.43 -8.78
N VAL A 428 12.30 -17.57 -7.77
CA VAL A 428 13.36 -16.62 -7.39
C VAL A 428 14.57 -17.37 -6.81
N LYS A 429 14.35 -18.42 -6.02
CA LYS A 429 15.43 -19.29 -5.52
C LYS A 429 16.23 -19.91 -6.67
N ASP A 430 15.54 -20.53 -7.62
CA ASP A 430 16.16 -21.22 -8.76
C ASP A 430 16.91 -20.22 -9.65
N SER A 431 16.35 -19.02 -9.85
CA SER A 431 17.00 -17.94 -10.61
C SER A 431 18.31 -17.51 -9.95
N PHE A 432 18.31 -17.36 -8.62
CA PHE A 432 19.51 -17.05 -7.85
C PHE A 432 20.57 -18.16 -7.93
N GLU A 433 20.15 -19.43 -7.93
CA GLU A 433 21.06 -20.58 -8.07
C GLU A 433 21.65 -20.69 -9.47
N GLN A 434 20.93 -20.23 -10.49
CA GLN A 434 21.38 -20.17 -11.88
C GLN A 434 22.35 -19.00 -12.12
N ASP A 435 21.97 -17.78 -11.74
CA ASP A 435 22.78 -16.57 -11.92
C ASP A 435 22.46 -15.54 -10.83
N ARG A 436 23.32 -15.50 -9.80
CA ARG A 436 23.18 -14.56 -8.68
C ARG A 436 23.24 -13.11 -9.11
N ALA A 437 24.09 -12.79 -10.10
CA ALA A 437 24.33 -11.40 -10.47
C ALA A 437 23.19 -10.84 -11.29
N ASN A 438 22.70 -11.61 -12.26
CA ASN A 438 21.52 -11.23 -13.01
C ASN A 438 20.28 -11.16 -12.11
N THR A 439 20.06 -12.16 -11.24
CA THR A 439 18.89 -12.17 -10.35
C THR A 439 18.90 -11.01 -9.36
N ALA A 440 20.05 -10.68 -8.75
CA ALA A 440 20.16 -9.52 -7.87
C ALA A 440 19.87 -8.18 -8.57
N ASN A 441 20.16 -8.08 -9.87
CA ASN A 441 19.82 -6.91 -10.70
C ASN A 441 18.34 -6.88 -11.13
N MET A 442 17.60 -7.98 -11.02
CA MET A 442 16.16 -8.06 -11.29
C MET A 442 15.30 -7.72 -10.05
N LEU A 443 15.89 -7.77 -8.85
CA LEU A 443 15.24 -7.31 -7.63
C LEU A 443 15.29 -5.79 -7.50
N LYS A 444 14.40 -5.20 -6.70
CA LYS A 444 14.36 -3.77 -6.36
C LYS A 444 15.75 -3.20 -6.00
N ASP A 445 16.05 -1.99 -6.45
CA ASP A 445 17.34 -1.37 -6.15
C ASP A 445 17.38 -0.90 -4.68
N THR A 446 18.50 -1.17 -4.01
CA THR A 446 18.76 -0.76 -2.61
C THR A 446 19.99 0.10 -2.46
N ASP A 447 20.80 0.17 -3.52
CA ASP A 447 21.91 1.11 -3.66
C ASP A 447 21.40 2.47 -4.16
N ILE A 448 22.19 3.51 -3.90
CA ILE A 448 21.83 4.91 -4.23
C ILE A 448 22.33 5.22 -5.63
N LEU A 449 21.51 5.88 -6.42
CA LEU A 449 21.98 6.54 -7.63
C LEU A 449 22.92 7.70 -7.26
N THR A 450 24.16 7.66 -7.74
CA THR A 450 25.17 8.70 -7.50
C THR A 450 25.36 9.64 -8.69
N ALA A 451 25.21 9.13 -9.91
CA ALA A 451 25.37 9.94 -11.11
C ALA A 451 24.62 9.35 -12.31
N ILE A 452 24.27 10.21 -13.26
CA ILE A 452 23.65 9.85 -14.54
C ILE A 452 24.53 10.40 -15.67
N ARG A 453 24.88 9.60 -16.67
CA ARG A 453 25.50 10.08 -17.91
C ARG A 453 24.50 10.09 -19.05
N ILE A 454 24.38 11.21 -19.75
CA ILE A 454 23.68 11.26 -21.04
C ILE A 454 24.66 10.85 -22.15
N ASN A 455 24.41 9.71 -22.78
CA ASN A 455 25.27 9.17 -23.83
C ASN A 455 24.99 9.85 -25.18
N LYS A 456 25.99 9.88 -26.07
CA LYS A 456 25.88 10.52 -27.39
C LYS A 456 24.77 9.94 -28.29
N ASN A 457 24.39 8.68 -28.06
CA ASN A 457 23.30 8.00 -28.77
C ASN A 457 21.92 8.24 -28.14
N GLY A 458 21.83 9.09 -27.11
CA GLY A 458 20.58 9.43 -26.42
C GLY A 458 20.18 8.46 -25.29
N THR A 459 20.95 7.41 -25.02
CA THR A 459 20.72 6.54 -23.86
C THR A 459 21.33 7.11 -22.59
N PHE A 460 21.07 6.48 -21.45
CA PHE A 460 21.60 6.90 -20.15
C PHE A 460 22.47 5.81 -19.54
N THR A 461 23.53 6.21 -18.85
CA THR A 461 24.28 5.34 -17.93
C THR A 461 24.01 5.77 -16.50
N LEU A 462 23.48 4.88 -15.68
CA LEU A 462 23.20 5.07 -14.27
C LEU A 462 24.35 4.50 -13.45
N LYS A 463 24.86 5.27 -12.47
CA LYS A 463 25.95 4.85 -11.59
C LYS A 463 25.50 4.86 -10.14
N PHE A 464 25.70 3.75 -9.44
CA PHE A 464 25.28 3.56 -8.06
C PHE A 464 26.45 3.61 -7.08
N ASN A 465 26.16 3.91 -5.80
CA ASN A 465 27.17 3.94 -4.74
C ASN A 465 27.81 2.57 -4.46
N SER A 466 27.14 1.48 -4.85
CA SER A 466 27.67 0.11 -4.85
C SER A 466 28.79 -0.12 -5.89
N GLY A 467 28.99 0.83 -6.82
CA GLY A 467 29.86 0.70 -7.98
C GLY A 467 29.20 0.04 -9.18
N ARG A 468 27.92 -0.36 -9.09
CA ARG A 468 27.12 -0.86 -10.21
C ARG A 468 26.90 0.25 -11.24
N GLU A 469 27.01 -0.09 -12.52
CA GLU A 469 26.65 0.78 -13.64
C GLU A 469 25.68 0.06 -14.57
N ILE A 470 24.62 0.75 -15.00
CA ILE A 470 23.55 0.20 -15.84
C ILE A 470 23.31 1.14 -17.02
N ASN A 471 23.19 0.60 -18.22
CA ASN A 471 22.74 1.37 -19.38
C ASN A 471 21.24 1.20 -19.58
N VAL A 472 20.52 2.30 -19.69
CA VAL A 472 19.06 2.32 -19.89
C VAL A 472 18.72 3.18 -21.10
N ASN A 473 17.69 2.78 -21.84
CA ASN A 473 17.30 3.49 -23.06
C ASN A 473 16.55 4.79 -22.76
N GLU A 474 15.77 4.80 -21.69
CA GLU A 474 14.87 5.89 -21.33
C GLU A 474 14.82 6.05 -19.82
N LEU A 475 14.53 7.28 -19.40
CA LEU A 475 14.18 7.63 -18.04
C LEU A 475 12.76 8.19 -18.00
N TYR A 476 12.15 8.02 -16.84
CA TYR A 476 10.80 8.47 -16.53
C TYR A 476 10.87 9.40 -15.34
N LYS A 477 9.96 10.37 -15.25
CA LYS A 477 9.82 11.27 -14.10
C LYS A 477 8.46 11.12 -13.44
N ASP A 478 8.39 11.30 -12.13
CA ASP A 478 7.12 11.40 -11.44
C ASP A 478 6.38 12.67 -11.91
N SER A 479 5.10 12.52 -12.25
CA SER A 479 4.24 13.63 -12.70
C SER A 479 3.67 14.46 -11.54
N GLY A 480 3.78 13.97 -10.31
CA GLY A 480 3.08 14.51 -9.14
C GLY A 480 1.56 14.26 -9.15
N LYS A 481 1.09 13.34 -10.01
CA LYS A 481 -0.31 12.95 -10.20
C LYS A 481 -0.43 11.44 -10.35
N ALA A 482 -1.62 10.91 -10.14
CA ALA A 482 -1.96 9.53 -10.49
C ALA A 482 -2.96 9.51 -11.65
N PHE A 483 -2.78 8.57 -12.58
CA PHE A 483 -3.62 8.40 -13.76
C PHE A 483 -4.56 7.21 -13.60
N ASP A 484 -5.68 7.23 -14.32
CA ASP A 484 -6.63 6.10 -14.42
C ASP A 484 -6.18 5.02 -15.41
N ILE A 485 -4.91 5.09 -15.83
CA ILE A 485 -4.28 4.21 -16.80
C ILE A 485 -2.88 3.88 -16.32
N GLU A 486 -2.39 2.72 -16.74
CA GLU A 486 -1.05 2.25 -16.41
C GLU A 486 -0.15 2.24 -17.64
N LEU A 487 1.10 2.63 -17.48
CA LEU A 487 2.10 2.50 -18.52
C LEU A 487 2.36 1.03 -18.86
N ASN A 488 2.13 0.63 -20.12
CA ASN A 488 2.45 -0.73 -20.57
C ASN A 488 3.92 -0.81 -21.00
N LEU A 489 4.81 -0.98 -20.03
CA LEU A 489 6.25 -1.10 -20.28
C LEU A 489 6.63 -2.31 -21.14
N ASN A 490 5.94 -3.44 -20.95
CA ASN A 490 6.26 -4.68 -21.67
C ASN A 490 6.14 -4.50 -23.19
N ALA A 491 5.17 -3.71 -23.65
CA ALA A 491 5.02 -3.38 -25.07
C ALA A 491 6.29 -2.75 -25.69
N LYS A 492 7.09 -2.01 -24.90
CA LYS A 492 8.38 -1.44 -25.36
C LYS A 492 9.46 -2.47 -25.57
N PHE A 493 9.34 -3.67 -25.03
CA PHE A 493 10.36 -4.72 -25.15
C PHE A 493 9.91 -5.88 -26.02
N MET A 494 8.61 -5.98 -26.31
CA MET A 494 8.06 -6.91 -27.30
C MET A 494 8.58 -6.62 -28.72
N ASN A 495 8.69 -7.69 -29.51
CA ASN A 495 8.85 -7.61 -30.95
C ASN A 495 7.50 -7.39 -31.66
N GLU A 496 7.51 -7.12 -32.97
CA GLU A 496 6.28 -6.80 -33.73
C GLU A 496 5.28 -7.97 -33.75
N ILE A 497 5.75 -9.22 -33.77
CA ILE A 497 4.87 -10.40 -33.74
C ILE A 497 4.16 -10.47 -32.37
N GLU A 498 4.92 -10.33 -31.29
CA GLU A 498 4.40 -10.34 -29.92
C GLU A 498 3.39 -9.21 -29.69
N LEU A 499 3.69 -8.00 -30.16
CA LEU A 499 2.78 -6.85 -30.05
C LEU A 499 1.41 -7.13 -30.68
N ASN A 500 1.38 -7.78 -31.84
CA ASN A 500 0.14 -8.03 -32.57
C ASN A 500 -0.58 -9.33 -32.14
N GLN A 501 0.08 -10.22 -31.41
CA GLN A 501 -0.50 -11.47 -30.94
C GLN A 501 -0.92 -11.44 -29.46
N ASN A 502 -0.15 -10.75 -28.62
CA ASN A 502 -0.28 -10.83 -27.16
C ASN A 502 -0.95 -9.60 -26.55
N LEU A 503 -0.99 -8.47 -27.27
CA LEU A 503 -1.59 -7.25 -26.76
C LEU A 503 -3.12 -7.29 -26.87
N ASP A 504 -3.82 -7.18 -25.75
CA ASP A 504 -5.27 -7.06 -25.75
C ASP A 504 -5.69 -5.63 -26.13
N LEU A 505 -6.18 -5.47 -27.35
CA LEU A 505 -6.63 -4.19 -27.90
C LEU A 505 -7.88 -3.62 -27.18
N VAL A 506 -8.61 -4.42 -26.41
CA VAL A 506 -9.80 -3.98 -25.66
C VAL A 506 -9.39 -3.11 -24.48
N VAL A 507 -8.34 -3.52 -23.75
CA VAL A 507 -7.85 -2.82 -22.57
C VAL A 507 -6.64 -1.94 -22.86
N SER A 508 -6.03 -2.05 -24.04
CA SER A 508 -4.92 -1.20 -24.44
C SER A 508 -5.39 0.18 -24.91
N LEU A 509 -4.64 1.21 -24.53
CA LEU A 509 -4.95 2.61 -24.75
C LEU A 509 -3.74 3.34 -25.35
N ALA A 510 -4.02 4.45 -26.04
CA ALA A 510 -3.01 5.38 -26.51
C ALA A 510 -3.43 6.83 -26.24
N LYS A 511 -2.45 7.68 -25.92
CA LYS A 511 -2.63 9.13 -25.90
C LYS A 511 -2.50 9.66 -27.32
N VAL A 512 -3.58 10.20 -27.87
CA VAL A 512 -3.66 10.74 -29.24
C VAL A 512 -4.08 12.20 -29.20
N LYS A 513 -3.54 13.01 -30.10
CA LYS A 513 -3.94 14.41 -30.24
C LYS A 513 -5.26 14.48 -31.01
N ASP A 514 -6.25 15.15 -30.45
CA ASP A 514 -7.50 15.45 -31.14
C ASP A 514 -7.24 16.48 -32.24
N GLU A 515 -7.70 16.19 -33.46
CA GLU A 515 -7.44 17.04 -34.62
C GLU A 515 -8.26 18.35 -34.59
N ILE A 516 -9.38 18.38 -33.87
CA ILE A 516 -10.28 19.52 -33.78
C ILE A 516 -9.88 20.42 -32.63
N THR A 517 -9.73 19.87 -31.41
CA THR A 517 -9.42 20.68 -30.22
C THR A 517 -7.92 20.88 -30.01
N GLY A 518 -7.10 20.00 -30.58
CA GLY A 518 -5.66 19.97 -30.34
C GLY A 518 -5.27 19.36 -28.99
N ASP A 519 -6.23 18.94 -28.17
CA ASP A 519 -5.99 18.36 -26.86
C ASP A 519 -5.54 16.90 -26.97
N ILE A 520 -4.72 16.47 -26.01
CA ILE A 520 -4.33 15.06 -25.91
C ILE A 520 -5.45 14.30 -25.19
N GLN A 521 -6.01 13.30 -25.87
CA GLN A 521 -7.03 12.39 -25.33
C GLN A 521 -6.47 10.98 -25.23
N THR A 522 -6.80 10.27 -24.16
CA THR A 522 -6.53 8.84 -24.05
C THR A 522 -7.68 8.07 -24.70
N LYS A 523 -7.39 7.25 -25.71
CA LYS A 523 -8.40 6.45 -26.43
C LYS A 523 -8.02 4.96 -26.47
N PRO A 524 -9.00 4.05 -26.33
CA PRO A 524 -8.77 2.63 -26.56
C PRO A 524 -8.32 2.32 -27.99
N LEU A 525 -7.39 1.38 -28.14
CA LEU A 525 -6.88 0.98 -29.46
C LEU A 525 -8.00 0.40 -30.33
N LYS A 526 -8.93 -0.34 -29.73
CA LYS A 526 -10.12 -0.86 -30.41
C LYS A 526 -11.02 0.25 -30.97
N GLU A 527 -11.22 1.34 -30.23
CA GLU A 527 -12.03 2.48 -30.69
C GLU A 527 -11.34 3.28 -31.80
N LEU A 528 -10.01 3.32 -31.76
CA LEU A 528 -9.20 3.87 -32.85
C LEU A 528 -9.21 2.98 -34.10
N GLY A 529 -9.76 1.77 -34.03
CA GLY A 529 -9.80 0.82 -35.14
C GLY A 529 -8.43 0.23 -35.46
N VAL A 530 -7.52 0.12 -34.49
CA VAL A 530 -6.16 -0.40 -34.70
C VAL A 530 -6.22 -1.88 -35.10
N GLU A 531 -5.54 -2.21 -36.20
CA GLU A 531 -5.38 -3.58 -36.70
C GLU A 531 -3.93 -4.07 -36.59
N ILE A 532 -2.96 -3.17 -36.75
CA ILE A 532 -1.53 -3.51 -36.71
C ILE A 532 -0.77 -2.47 -35.89
N ILE A 533 0.12 -2.94 -35.03
CA ILE A 533 1.05 -2.13 -34.25
C ILE A 533 2.47 -2.41 -34.75
N LYS A 534 3.15 -1.37 -35.21
CA LYS A 534 4.57 -1.46 -35.63
C LYS A 534 5.45 -0.71 -34.65
N LYS A 535 6.63 -1.26 -34.38
CA LYS A 535 7.63 -0.63 -33.52
C LYS A 535 8.65 0.14 -34.35
N LEU A 536 8.94 1.36 -33.94
CA LEU A 536 9.96 2.21 -34.55
C LEU A 536 11.30 2.07 -33.83
N SER A 537 12.38 2.39 -34.55
CA SER A 537 13.76 2.31 -34.03
C SER A 537 14.05 3.26 -32.86
N ASN A 538 13.20 4.27 -32.66
CA ASN A 538 13.25 5.20 -31.54
C ASN A 538 12.28 4.83 -30.40
N ASN A 539 11.88 3.55 -30.30
CA ASN A 539 10.94 3.01 -29.30
C ASN A 539 9.52 3.62 -29.32
N LYS A 540 9.16 4.34 -30.39
CA LYS A 540 7.78 4.76 -30.66
C LYS A 540 7.00 3.66 -31.36
N PHE A 541 5.68 3.82 -31.46
CA PHE A 541 4.80 2.90 -32.17
C PHE A 541 4.05 3.61 -33.30
N ILE A 542 3.80 2.87 -34.38
CA ILE A 542 2.81 3.23 -35.39
C ILE A 542 1.61 2.32 -35.20
N LEU A 543 0.44 2.92 -34.96
CA LEU A 543 -0.85 2.26 -34.99
C LEU A 543 -1.41 2.38 -36.41
N GLN A 544 -1.59 1.27 -37.11
CA GLN A 544 -2.29 1.22 -38.38
C GLN A 544 -3.76 0.86 -38.12
N THR A 545 -4.65 1.72 -38.57
CA THR A 545 -6.09 1.60 -38.34
C THR A 545 -6.80 1.04 -39.57
N ASN A 546 -7.99 0.48 -39.38
CA ASN A 546 -8.83 -0.13 -40.43
C ASN A 546 -9.25 0.84 -41.55
N ASP A 547 -9.21 2.15 -41.28
CA ASP A 547 -9.42 3.22 -42.26
C ASP A 547 -8.12 3.67 -42.96
N ASN A 548 -7.05 2.88 -42.83
CA ASN A 548 -5.71 3.10 -43.39
C ASN A 548 -4.98 4.35 -42.85
N ARG A 549 -5.44 4.94 -41.74
CA ARG A 549 -4.65 5.98 -41.05
C ARG A 549 -3.49 5.36 -40.29
N SER A 550 -2.46 6.17 -40.06
CA SER A 550 -1.28 5.81 -39.28
C SER A 550 -1.10 6.83 -38.17
N ILE A 551 -1.16 6.38 -36.92
CA ILE A 551 -1.02 7.23 -35.73
C ILE A 551 0.32 6.89 -35.07
N ILE A 552 1.20 7.88 -34.93
CA ILE A 552 2.46 7.72 -34.22
C ILE A 552 2.23 8.06 -32.75
N ILE A 553 2.62 7.15 -31.86
CA ILE A 553 2.50 7.31 -30.41
C ILE A 553 3.82 6.98 -29.72
N ASP A 554 4.05 7.60 -28.57
CA ASP A 554 5.28 7.37 -27.78
C ASP A 554 5.15 6.19 -26.81
N GLN A 555 3.93 5.93 -26.35
CA GLN A 555 3.65 5.02 -25.23
C GLN A 555 2.31 4.32 -25.45
N LEU A 556 2.27 3.05 -25.06
CA LEU A 556 1.05 2.28 -24.89
C LEU A 556 0.70 2.20 -23.40
N TYR A 557 -0.59 2.18 -23.12
CA TYR A 557 -1.11 2.13 -21.76
C TYR A 557 -2.12 0.99 -21.63
N THR A 558 -2.34 0.54 -20.40
CA THR A 558 -3.39 -0.42 -20.04
C THR A 558 -4.46 0.30 -19.23
N LYS A 559 -5.72 0.03 -19.54
CA LYS A 559 -6.88 0.48 -18.77
C LYS A 559 -6.90 -0.25 -17.43
N LEU A 560 -6.93 0.49 -16.33
CA LEU A 560 -6.98 -0.09 -14.98
C LEU A 560 -8.40 -0.50 -14.58
N ASN A 561 -9.40 0.29 -14.98
CA ASN A 561 -10.78 0.06 -14.54
C ASN A 561 -11.82 0.65 -15.50
N ASP A 562 -13.03 0.08 -15.52
CA ASP A 562 -14.22 0.54 -16.25
C ASP A 562 -15.02 1.56 -15.42
N LYS A 563 -14.47 2.75 -15.14
CA LYS A 563 -15.20 3.83 -14.44
C LYS A 563 -16.58 4.16 -15.07
N GLU A 564 -16.74 3.91 -16.36
CA GLU A 564 -18.01 4.12 -17.08
C GLU A 564 -19.15 3.21 -16.62
N LYS A 565 -18.87 2.06 -15.99
CA LYS A 565 -19.90 1.24 -15.34
C LYS A 565 -20.30 1.79 -13.97
N ASP A 566 -19.34 2.33 -13.22
CA ASP A 566 -19.55 2.83 -11.85
C ASP A 566 -20.35 4.13 -11.80
N GLN A 567 -20.26 4.99 -12.82
CA GLN A 567 -21.05 6.24 -12.87
C GLN A 567 -22.45 6.08 -13.48
N ASN A 568 -22.74 4.94 -14.12
CA ASN A 568 -24.01 4.67 -14.83
C ASN A 568 -24.86 3.54 -14.25
N SER A 569 -24.57 3.05 -13.03
CA SER A 569 -25.58 2.30 -12.29
C SER A 569 -26.70 3.27 -11.90
N ASN A 570 -27.76 3.30 -12.69
CA ASN A 570 -29.02 4.05 -12.50
C ASN A 570 -29.25 4.45 -11.03
N LYS A 571 -28.91 5.70 -10.66
CA LYS A 571 -29.41 6.34 -9.42
C LYS A 571 -30.94 6.55 -9.45
N ASN A 572 -31.61 6.08 -10.49
CA ASN A 572 -33.06 6.12 -10.67
C ASN A 572 -33.69 4.77 -10.27
N GLN A 573 -34.48 4.82 -9.20
CA GLN A 573 -35.38 3.77 -8.66
C GLN A 573 -34.71 2.49 -8.12
N ILE A 574 -33.97 2.61 -7.01
CA ILE A 574 -33.77 1.48 -6.10
C ILE A 574 -34.98 1.42 -5.17
N ASP A 575 -35.62 0.26 -5.06
CA ASP A 575 -36.74 0.03 -4.14
C ASP A 575 -36.30 0.42 -2.72
N ASP A 576 -37.16 1.09 -1.95
CA ASP A 576 -36.88 1.42 -0.55
C ASP A 576 -36.53 0.19 0.29
N LYS A 577 -36.97 -1.01 -0.12
CA LYS A 577 -36.59 -2.30 0.48
C LYS A 577 -35.13 -2.70 0.24
N GLU A 578 -34.51 -2.17 -0.80
CA GLU A 578 -33.12 -2.47 -1.17
C GLU A 578 -32.14 -1.36 -0.73
N LYS A 579 -32.65 -0.28 -0.12
CA LYS A 579 -31.82 0.82 0.38
C LYS A 579 -31.08 0.46 1.67
N PHE A 580 -29.83 0.89 1.72
CA PHE A 580 -28.99 0.82 2.90
C PHE A 580 -29.08 2.10 3.71
N TYR A 581 -29.35 1.93 5.00
CA TYR A 581 -29.29 2.96 6.01
C TYR A 581 -28.05 2.71 6.88
N PRO A 582 -27.28 3.75 7.24
CA PRO A 582 -26.25 3.62 8.25
C PRO A 582 -26.90 3.27 9.59
N LYS A 583 -26.10 2.76 10.53
CA LYS A 583 -26.58 2.32 11.85
C LYS A 583 -27.55 3.34 12.44
N PRO A 584 -28.81 2.97 12.73
CA PRO A 584 -29.77 3.89 13.28
C PRO A 584 -29.20 4.44 14.59
N LEU A 585 -29.09 5.76 14.69
CA LEU A 585 -28.85 6.43 15.96
C LEU A 585 -29.93 5.92 16.91
N LYS A 586 -29.55 5.26 18.00
CA LYS A 586 -30.49 4.92 19.07
C LYS A 586 -31.09 6.26 19.55
N ILE A 587 -32.29 6.56 19.09
CA ILE A 587 -33.12 7.59 19.72
C ILE A 587 -33.53 6.95 21.04
N TRP A 588 -32.87 7.36 22.13
CA TRP A 588 -33.36 7.04 23.46
C TRP A 588 -34.72 7.74 23.58
N ALA A 589 -35.79 6.96 23.55
CA ALA A 589 -37.15 7.41 23.81
C ALA A 589 -37.38 7.56 25.31
#